data_AF-A0A1L7GQ41-F1
#
_entry.id   AF-A0A1L7GQ41-F1
#
_cell.length_a   1.000
_cell.length_b   1.000
_cell.length_c   1.000
_cell.angle_alpha   90.00
_cell.angle_beta   90.00
_cell.angle_gamma   90.00
#
_symmetry.space_group_name_H-M   'P 1'
#
loop_
_entity.id
_entity.type
_entity.pdbx_description
1 polymer ?
#
loop_
_entity_poly.entity_id
_entity_poly.type
_entity_poly.pdbx_seq_one_letter_code
_entity_poly.pdbx_strand_id
1 'polypeptide(L)'
;MCGAEGETIAGERQALDCIGNASYQGAQWAVIPVERLDESFFRLTTRVAGDIIQKFVQYRVGVVVLGDISRHTAASAALRDFVRECNRGRQTWFLADAGELRERLAGPGAGASTATGAGTGA
;
A
#
# COMPACT_ATOMS: atom_id res chain seq x y z
N MET A 1 2.02 0.47 -10.56
CA MET A 1 1.56 -0.79 -9.93
C MET A 1 2.64 -1.81 -10.19
N CYS A 2 3.27 -2.37 -9.16
CA CYS A 2 4.20 -3.48 -9.40
C CYS A 2 3.34 -4.70 -9.73
N GLY A 3 3.42 -5.23 -10.96
CA GLY A 3 2.62 -6.40 -11.36
C GLY A 3 2.89 -7.62 -10.48
N ALA A 4 1.96 -8.58 -10.46
CA ALA A 4 2.06 -9.81 -9.66
C ALA A 4 3.26 -10.71 -10.03
N GLU A 5 3.91 -10.47 -11.17
CA GLU A 5 5.05 -11.26 -11.69
C GLU A 5 6.43 -10.81 -11.17
N GLY A 6 6.47 -9.90 -10.19
CA GLY A 6 7.74 -9.42 -9.61
C GLY A 6 8.28 -10.34 -8.50
N GLU A 7 9.59 -10.28 -8.25
CA GLU A 7 10.27 -11.05 -7.20
C GLU A 7 9.56 -10.92 -5.83
N THR A 8 9.49 -12.04 -5.10
CA THR A 8 8.94 -12.10 -3.75
C THR A 8 9.75 -11.22 -2.80
N ILE A 9 9.05 -10.37 -2.05
CA ILE A 9 9.61 -9.47 -1.07
C ILE A 9 9.64 -10.20 0.28
N ALA A 10 10.80 -10.73 0.62
CA ALA A 10 11.02 -11.47 1.87
C ALA A 10 11.79 -10.67 2.95
N GLY A 11 12.23 -9.45 2.63
CA GLY A 11 12.98 -8.63 3.58
C GLY A 11 13.42 -7.27 3.03
N GLU A 12 14.33 -6.64 3.75
CA GLU A 12 14.76 -5.25 3.50
C GLU A 12 15.33 -5.02 2.10
N ARG A 13 16.08 -5.99 1.54
CA ARG A 13 16.72 -5.82 0.22
C ARG A 13 15.69 -5.62 -0.88
N GLN A 14 14.74 -6.54 -1.01
CA GLN A 14 13.68 -6.45 -2.02
C GLN A 14 12.76 -5.24 -1.78
N ALA A 15 12.58 -4.82 -0.53
CA ALA A 15 11.87 -3.58 -0.22
C ALA A 15 12.62 -2.34 -0.75
N LEU A 16 13.94 -2.27 -0.55
CA LEU A 16 14.79 -1.19 -1.09
C LEU A 16 14.78 -1.17 -2.61
N ASP A 17 14.77 -2.33 -3.27
CA ASP A 17 14.67 -2.41 -4.73
C ASP A 17 13.33 -1.83 -5.23
N CYS A 18 12.22 -2.15 -4.53
CA CYS A 18 10.91 -1.57 -4.83
C CYS A 18 10.88 -0.04 -4.62
N ILE A 19 11.48 0.45 -3.53
CA ILE A 19 11.61 1.88 -3.22
C ILE A 19 12.44 2.59 -4.30
N GLY A 20 13.54 1.98 -4.73
CA GLY A 20 14.41 2.49 -5.78
C GLY A 20 13.66 2.64 -7.10
N ASN A 21 12.91 1.61 -7.51
CA ASN A 21 12.09 1.68 -8.72
C ASN A 21 10.98 2.75 -8.61
N ALA A 22 10.27 2.83 -7.48
CA ALA A 22 9.25 3.86 -7.28
C ALA A 22 9.86 5.27 -7.36
N SER A 23 11.00 5.47 -6.70
CA SER A 23 11.72 6.75 -6.70
C SER A 23 12.24 7.13 -8.08
N TYR A 24 12.79 6.17 -8.83
CA TYR A 24 13.22 6.36 -10.21
C TYR A 24 12.06 6.80 -11.12
N GLN A 25 10.86 6.26 -10.89
CA GLN A 25 9.64 6.64 -11.61
C GLN A 25 8.99 7.94 -11.09
N GLY A 26 9.54 8.56 -10.04
CA GLY A 26 8.93 9.73 -9.39
C GLY A 26 7.61 9.40 -8.66
N ALA A 27 7.35 8.13 -8.36
CA ALA A 27 6.14 7.67 -7.71
C ALA A 27 6.21 7.92 -6.20
N GLN A 28 5.14 8.49 -5.65
CA GLN A 28 5.00 8.69 -4.20
C GLN A 28 4.55 7.42 -3.46
N TRP A 29 3.97 6.46 -4.19
CA TRP A 29 3.39 5.24 -3.64
C TRP A 29 3.88 4.01 -4.39
N ALA A 30 4.35 3.01 -3.65
CA ALA A 30 4.59 1.67 -4.14
C ALA A 30 3.37 0.79 -3.82
N VAL A 31 2.76 0.19 -4.85
CA VAL A 31 1.64 -0.75 -4.70
C VAL A 31 2.18 -2.16 -4.87
N ILE A 32 2.08 -2.96 -3.82
CA ILE A 32 2.61 -4.31 -3.69
C ILE A 32 1.42 -5.27 -3.52
N PRO A 33 1.17 -6.15 -4.50
CA PRO A 33 0.21 -7.24 -4.33
C PRO A 33 0.59 -8.15 -3.17
N VAL A 34 -0.39 -8.64 -2.40
CA VAL A 34 -0.15 -9.56 -1.27
C VAL A 34 0.59 -10.83 -1.70
N GLU A 35 0.42 -11.26 -2.95
CA GLU A 35 1.06 -12.44 -3.53
C GLU A 35 2.57 -12.27 -3.69
N ARG A 36 3.06 -11.01 -3.71
CA ARG A 36 4.50 -10.71 -3.74
C ARG A 36 5.12 -10.65 -2.35
N LEU A 37 4.34 -10.71 -1.27
CA LEU A 37 4.88 -10.71 0.08
C LEU A 37 5.11 -12.15 0.53
N ASP A 38 6.29 -12.40 1.10
CA ASP A 38 6.55 -13.69 1.73
C ASP A 38 5.64 -13.89 2.96
N GLU A 39 5.29 -15.14 3.26
CA GLU A 39 4.43 -15.48 4.40
C GLU A 39 4.98 -14.99 5.75
N SER A 40 6.31 -14.86 5.86
CA SER A 40 6.97 -14.25 7.03
C SER A 40 6.53 -12.82 7.31
N PHE A 41 6.08 -12.07 6.30
CA PHE A 41 5.53 -10.72 6.45
C PHE A 41 4.29 -10.73 7.36
N PHE A 42 3.40 -11.71 7.18
CA PHE A 42 2.15 -11.79 7.97
C PHE A 42 2.38 -12.32 9.40
N ARG A 43 3.59 -12.82 9.68
CA ARG A 43 4.00 -13.33 10.99
C ARG A 43 4.83 -12.29 11.73
N LEU A 44 4.22 -11.35 12.44
CA LEU A 44 4.92 -10.22 13.09
C LEU A 44 6.09 -10.61 14.02
N THR A 45 6.11 -11.83 14.56
CA THR A 45 7.23 -12.33 15.37
C THR A 45 8.54 -12.47 14.59
N THR A 46 8.49 -12.55 13.26
CA THR A 46 9.67 -12.59 12.37
C THR A 46 10.35 -11.23 12.22
N ARG A 47 9.67 -10.14 12.61
CA ARG A 47 10.06 -8.73 12.41
C ARG A 47 10.11 -8.24 10.96
N VAL A 48 9.97 -9.14 9.98
CA VAL A 48 10.04 -8.84 8.54
C VAL A 48 9.11 -7.70 8.12
N ALA A 49 7.83 -7.71 8.54
CA ALA A 49 6.91 -6.64 8.18
C ALA A 49 7.32 -5.26 8.72
N GLY A 50 7.81 -5.22 9.97
CA GLY A 50 8.31 -4.00 10.59
C GLY A 50 9.52 -3.46 9.84
N ASP A 51 10.49 -4.33 9.55
CA ASP A 51 11.73 -3.97 8.86
C ASP A 51 11.46 -3.43 7.45
N ILE A 52 10.55 -4.09 6.70
CA ILE A 52 10.13 -3.64 5.37
C ILE A 52 9.42 -2.28 5.45
N ILE A 53 8.40 -2.15 6.29
CA ILE A 53 7.61 -0.90 6.39
C ILE A 53 8.48 0.26 6.87
N GLN A 54 9.42 0.00 7.78
CA GLN A 54 10.34 1.01 8.25
C GLN A 54 11.19 1.59 7.11
N LYS A 55 11.60 0.79 6.12
CA LYS A 55 12.31 1.33 4.93
C LYS A 55 11.44 2.29 4.15
N PHE A 56 10.19 1.92 3.87
CA PHE A 56 9.27 2.81 3.14
C PHE A 56 9.10 4.16 3.86
N VAL A 57 8.93 4.12 5.19
CA VAL A 57 8.84 5.34 6.01
C VAL A 57 10.13 6.15 5.97
N GLN A 58 11.29 5.51 6.17
CA GLN A 58 12.60 6.18 6.18
C GLN A 58 12.90 6.90 4.86
N TYR A 59 12.56 6.27 3.74
CA TYR A 59 12.76 6.80 2.40
C TYR A 59 11.61 7.70 1.92
N ARG A 60 10.60 7.92 2.78
CA ARG A 60 9.42 8.75 2.51
C ARG A 60 8.62 8.32 1.27
N VAL A 61 8.66 7.03 0.94
CA VAL A 61 7.82 6.43 -0.09
C VAL A 61 6.65 5.74 0.60
N GLY A 62 5.42 6.08 0.22
CA GLY A 62 4.24 5.40 0.73
C GLY A 62 4.16 3.97 0.20
N VAL A 63 3.63 3.04 0.99
CA VAL A 63 3.42 1.65 0.59
C VAL A 63 1.95 1.26 0.72
N VAL A 64 1.44 0.58 -0.30
CA VAL A 64 0.12 -0.04 -0.30
C VAL A 64 0.31 -1.53 -0.50
N VAL A 65 -0.11 -2.32 0.48
CA VAL A 65 -0.30 -3.75 0.36
C VAL A 65 -1.70 -3.99 -0.18
N LEU A 66 -1.80 -4.56 -1.38
CA LEU A 66 -3.05 -4.69 -2.13
C LEU A 66 -3.47 -6.17 -2.23
N GLY A 67 -4.62 -6.51 -1.71
CA GLY A 67 -5.20 -7.85 -1.79
C GLY A 67 -5.79 -8.33 -0.46
N ASP A 68 -6.50 -9.46 -0.52
CA ASP A 68 -7.20 -10.00 0.65
C ASP A 68 -6.25 -10.71 1.63
N ILE A 69 -6.17 -10.16 2.85
CA ILE A 69 -5.42 -10.69 4.00
C ILE A 69 -6.34 -11.11 5.15
N SER A 70 -7.65 -11.25 4.91
CA SER A 70 -8.65 -11.59 5.93
C SER A 70 -8.32 -12.89 6.64
N ARG A 71 -7.81 -13.90 5.91
CA ARG A 71 -7.34 -15.17 6.50
C ARG A 71 -6.26 -14.96 7.57
N HIS A 72 -5.30 -14.07 7.31
CA HIS A 72 -4.15 -13.81 8.17
C HIS A 72 -4.56 -12.99 9.40
N THR A 73 -5.39 -11.97 9.21
CA THR A 73 -5.89 -11.12 10.29
C THR A 73 -6.93 -11.81 11.18
N ALA A 74 -7.66 -12.80 10.65
CA ALA A 74 -8.52 -13.68 11.43
C ALA A 74 -7.68 -14.57 12.36
N ALA A 75 -6.57 -15.12 11.85
CA ALA A 75 -5.68 -16.02 12.60
C ALA A 75 -4.78 -15.30 13.62
N SER A 76 -4.55 -13.98 13.48
CA SER A 76 -3.64 -13.22 14.34
C SER A 76 -4.22 -11.87 14.76
N ALA A 77 -4.52 -11.73 16.05
CA ALA A 77 -4.96 -10.45 16.63
C ALA A 77 -3.87 -9.37 16.51
N ALA A 78 -2.60 -9.73 16.74
CA ALA A 78 -1.48 -8.80 16.61
C ALA A 78 -1.35 -8.25 15.17
N LEU A 79 -1.50 -9.10 14.15
CA LEU A 79 -1.50 -8.65 12.75
C LEU A 79 -2.70 -7.74 12.46
N ARG A 80 -3.88 -8.10 12.98
CA ARG A 80 -5.09 -7.30 12.81
C ARG A 80 -4.93 -5.89 13.40
N ASP A 81 -4.36 -5.79 14.60
CA ASP A 81 -4.12 -4.50 15.25
C ASP A 81 -3.06 -3.69 14.51
N PHE A 82 -1.97 -4.34 14.07
CA PHE A 82 -0.95 -3.72 13.22
C PHE A 82 -1.53 -3.15 11.92
N VAL A 83 -2.38 -3.90 11.22
CA VAL A 83 -3.05 -3.45 9.99
C VAL A 83 -3.95 -2.24 10.27
N ARG A 84 -4.70 -2.28 11.37
CA ARG A 84 -5.56 -1.16 11.79
C ARG A 84 -4.76 0.11 12.07
N GLU A 85 -3.62 -0.02 12.74
CA GLU A 85 -2.72 1.11 13.02
C GLU A 85 -2.12 1.68 11.73
N CYS A 86 -1.60 0.82 10.85
CA CYS A 86 -1.08 1.23 9.55
C CYS A 86 -2.13 1.99 8.74
N ASN A 87 -3.35 1.44 8.62
CA ASN A 87 -4.44 2.05 7.88
C ASN A 87 -4.88 3.42 8.42
N ARG A 88 -4.66 3.72 9.71
CA ARG A 88 -4.89 5.09 10.25
C ARG A 88 -3.77 6.05 9.89
N GLY A 89 -2.58 5.54 9.58
CA GLY A 89 -1.43 6.31 9.15
C GLY A 89 -1.55 6.85 7.73
N ARG A 90 -0.54 7.64 7.36
CA ARG A 90 -0.44 8.32 6.06
C ARG A 90 0.53 7.70 5.06
N GLN A 91 1.30 6.69 5.47
CA GLN A 91 2.39 6.13 4.66
C GLN A 91 2.26 4.63 4.38
N THR A 92 1.40 3.90 5.08
CA THR A 92 1.27 2.44 4.93
C THR A 92 -0.21 2.09 4.90
N TRP A 93 -0.69 1.52 3.81
CA TRP A 93 -2.08 1.07 3.69
C TRP A 93 -2.17 -0.40 3.31
N PHE A 94 -3.17 -1.08 3.84
CA PHE A 94 -3.60 -2.42 3.51
C PHE A 94 -5.03 -2.31 2.97
N LEU A 95 -5.18 -2.60 1.68
CA LEU A 95 -6.42 -2.40 0.94
C LEU A 95 -6.79 -3.71 0.21
N ALA A 96 -8.07 -4.00 0.13
CA ALA A 96 -8.57 -5.23 -0.49
C ALA A 96 -8.38 -5.22 -2.02
N ASP A 97 -8.57 -4.06 -2.66
CA ASP A 97 -8.53 -3.94 -4.10
C ASP A 97 -8.19 -2.52 -4.61
N ALA A 98 -8.05 -2.41 -5.93
CA ALA A 98 -7.69 -1.16 -6.59
C ALA A 98 -8.78 -0.07 -6.52
N GLY A 99 -10.04 -0.45 -6.26
CA GLY A 99 -11.14 0.49 -6.00
C GLY A 99 -10.91 1.26 -4.71
N GLU A 100 -10.65 0.55 -3.61
CA GLU A 100 -10.31 1.17 -2.31
C GLU A 100 -9.08 2.09 -2.42
N LEU A 101 -8.08 1.68 -3.21
CA LEU A 101 -6.90 2.50 -3.46
C LEU A 101 -7.25 3.82 -4.14
N ARG A 102 -8.09 3.79 -5.18
CA ARG A 102 -8.52 5.00 -5.88
C ARG A 102 -9.27 5.92 -4.94
N GLU A 103 -10.23 5.39 -4.18
CA GLU A 103 -10.99 6.18 -3.20
C GLU A 103 -10.08 6.86 -2.18
N ARG A 104 -9.08 6.11 -1.68
CA ARG A 104 -8.16 6.62 -0.67
C ARG A 104 -7.21 7.69 -1.20
N LEU A 105 -6.73 7.55 -2.43
CA LEU A 105 -5.93 8.57 -3.11
C LEU A 105 -6.73 9.81 -3.48
N ALA A 106 -8.02 9.66 -3.78
CA ALA A 106 -8.92 10.76 -4.08
C ALA A 106 -9.21 11.62 -2.82
N GLY A 107 -9.08 11.03 -1.63
CA GLY A 107 -9.27 11.71 -0.35
C GLY A 107 -10.75 12.07 -0.06
N PRO A 108 -11.08 12.62 1.12
CA PRO A 108 -12.46 12.93 1.52
C PRO A 108 -13.17 14.05 0.71
N GLY A 109 -12.69 14.42 -0.49
CA GLY A 109 -13.21 15.56 -1.26
C GLY A 109 -13.23 15.37 -2.78
N ALA A 110 -12.77 14.24 -3.33
CA ALA A 110 -12.72 14.04 -4.78
C ALA A 110 -14.03 13.49 -5.40
N GLY A 111 -15.16 13.67 -4.71
CA GLY A 111 -16.50 13.40 -5.22
C GLY A 111 -17.19 14.63 -5.84
N ALA A 112 -16.49 15.75 -6.06
CA ALA A 112 -17.06 16.95 -6.67
C ALA A 112 -16.13 17.56 -7.73
N SER A 113 -16.01 16.91 -8.88
CA SER A 113 -15.70 17.60 -10.14
C SER A 113 -16.33 16.86 -11.30
N THR A 114 -17.65 16.99 -11.41
CA THR A 114 -18.36 16.93 -12.70
C THR A 114 -19.43 18.02 -12.71
N ALA A 115 -19.00 19.23 -13.09
CA ALA A 115 -19.85 20.23 -13.72
C ALA A 115 -18.97 21.13 -14.60
N THR A 116 -18.40 20.53 -15.64
CA THR A 116 -17.94 21.29 -16.82
C THR A 116 -19.12 21.40 -17.77
N GLY A 117 -19.57 22.63 -17.99
CA GLY A 117 -20.65 22.98 -18.92
C GLY A 117 -20.91 24.47 -18.91
N ALA A 118 -19.97 25.21 -19.47
CA ALA A 118 -20.05 26.65 -19.69
C ALA A 118 -21.06 27.00 -20.80
N GLY A 119 -21.80 28.08 -20.60
CA GLY A 119 -21.88 29.18 -21.57
C GLY A 119 -22.91 29.13 -22.72
N THR A 120 -23.76 30.17 -22.70
CA THR A 120 -24.02 31.10 -23.82
C THR A 120 -25.29 30.90 -24.66
N GLY A 121 -26.11 31.95 -24.66
CA GLY A 121 -27.20 32.27 -25.60
C GLY A 121 -27.95 33.48 -25.04
N ALA A 122 -27.43 34.69 -25.26
CA ALA A 122 -27.83 35.62 -26.34
C ALA A 122 -29.19 36.27 -26.05
#